data_AF-A0AAD6ZKV7-F1
#
_entry.id   AF-A0AAD6ZKV7-F1
#
_cell.length_a   1.000
_cell.length_b   1.000
_cell.length_c   1.000
_cell.angle_alpha   90.00
_cell.angle_beta   90.00
_cell.angle_gamma   90.00
#
_symmetry.space_group_name_H-M   'P 1'
#
loop_
_entity.id
_entity.type
_entity.pdbx_description
1 polymer ?
#
loop_
_entity_poly.entity_id
_entity_poly.type
_entity_poly.pdbx_seq_one_letter_code
_entity_poly.pdbx_strand_id
1 'polypeptide(L)' 'LGRTYLASGQLKKAENLLTVAFDKQKKVLGEEHPDSLNTMGTLATTYKQLGQLSSAEELATVALVKYQKVYGRSHPAT' A
#
# COMPACT_ATOMS: atom_id res chain seq x y z
N LEU A 1 9.81 -9.07 2.29
CA LEU A 1 8.96 -9.94 3.15
C LEU A 1 7.47 -9.82 2.84
N GLY A 2 6.86 -8.62 2.87
CA GLY A 2 5.44 -8.48 2.48
C GLY A 2 5.16 -8.93 1.04
N ARG A 3 5.92 -8.42 0.06
CA ARG A 3 5.81 -8.82 -1.36
C ARG A 3 6.10 -10.31 -1.60
N THR A 4 7.01 -10.90 -0.83
CA THR A 4 7.34 -12.33 -0.95
C THR A 4 6.20 -13.21 -0.42
N TYR A 5 5.52 -12.80 0.65
CA TYR A 5 4.32 -13.51 1.13
C TYR A 5 3.14 -13.39 0.16
N LEU A 6 2.97 -12.22 -0.47
CA LEU A 6 1.99 -12.01 -1.54
C LEU A 6 2.23 -12.97 -2.71
N ALA A 7 3.48 -13.03 -3.20
CA ALA A 7 3.87 -13.93 -4.29
C ALA A 7 3.73 -15.43 -3.93
N SER A 8 3.86 -15.77 -2.64
CA SER A 8 3.72 -17.15 -2.15
C SER A 8 2.27 -17.52 -1.81
N GLY A 9 1.29 -16.66 -2.07
CA GLY A 9 -0.13 -16.89 -1.76
C GLY A 9 -0.49 -16.81 -0.27
N GLN A 10 0.45 -16.42 0.61
CA GLN A 10 0.22 -16.29 2.04
C GLN A 10 -0.39 -14.92 2.39
N LEU A 11 -1.57 -14.65 1.85
CA LEU A 11 -2.19 -13.33 1.85
C LEU A 11 -2.43 -12.76 3.26
N LYS A 12 -2.93 -13.55 4.21
CA LYS A 12 -3.13 -13.10 5.61
C LYS A 12 -1.82 -12.71 6.31
N LYS A 13 -0.71 -13.39 5.98
CA LYS A 13 0.61 -13.02 6.52
C LYS A 13 1.13 -11.76 5.84
N ALA A 14 0.90 -11.63 4.53
CA ALA A 14 1.24 -10.42 3.79
C ALA A 14 0.49 -9.21 4.34
N GLU A 15 -0.82 -9.32 4.55
CA GLU A 15 -1.68 -8.29 5.14
C GLU A 15 -1.13 -7.84 6.49
N ASN A 16 -1.00 -8.75 7.45
CA ASN A 16 -0.58 -8.40 8.81
C ASN A 16 0.81 -7.74 8.83
N LEU A 17 1.76 -8.27 8.05
CA LEU A 17 3.10 -7.69 7.96
C LEU A 17 3.11 -6.32 7.30
N LEU A 18 2.38 -6.15 6.19
CA LEU A 18 2.29 -4.89 5.46
C LEU A 18 1.57 -3.81 6.28
N THR A 19 0.55 -4.16 7.06
CA THR A 19 -0.14 -3.24 7.97
C THR A 19 0.79 -2.73 9.06
N VAL A 20 1.56 -3.63 9.70
CA VAL A 20 2.55 -3.23 10.71
C VAL A 20 3.68 -2.39 10.11
N ALA A 21 4.14 -2.74 8.90
CA ALA A 21 5.14 -1.97 8.18
C ALA A 21 4.63 -0.56 7.85
N PHE A 22 3.39 -0.45 7.36
CA PHE A 22 2.76 0.82 7.03
C PHE A 22 2.60 1.72 8.25
N ASP A 23 2.13 1.21 9.39
CA ASP A 23 1.99 2.01 10.62
C ASP A 23 3.35 2.56 11.10
N LYS A 24 4.39 1.73 11.04
CA LYS A 24 5.76 2.17 11.40
C LYS A 24 6.30 3.21 10.43
N GLN A 25 6.17 2.98 9.13
CA GLN A 25 6.62 3.92 8.10
C GLN A 25 5.84 5.24 8.20
N LYS A 26 4.54 5.19 8.44
CA LYS A 26 3.71 6.37 8.71
C LYS A 26 4.23 7.18 9.90
N LYS A 27 4.63 6.54 10.99
CA LYS A 27 5.16 7.22 12.18
C LYS A 27 6.56 7.80 12.00
N VAL A 28 7.43 7.11 11.26
CA VAL A 28 8.84 7.49 11.11
C VAL A 28 9.06 8.43 9.92
N LEU A 29 8.45 8.12 8.78
CA LEU A 29 8.68 8.78 7.49
C LEU A 29 7.50 9.68 7.07
N GLY A 30 6.32 9.46 7.66
CA GLY A 30 5.08 10.10 7.25
C GLY A 30 4.30 9.31 6.20
N GLU A 31 3.01 9.61 6.06
CA GLU A 31 2.12 8.93 5.10
C GLU A 31 2.41 9.27 3.64
N GLU A 32 3.08 10.39 3.39
CA GLU A 32 3.41 10.90 2.06
C GLU A 32 4.78 10.42 1.56
N HIS A 33 5.53 9.69 2.40
CA HIS A 33 6.82 9.16 1.99
C HIS A 33 6.66 8.10 0.88
N PRO A 34 7.51 8.11 -0.16
CA PRO A 34 7.49 7.12 -1.24
C PRO A 34 7.37 5.66 -0.77
N ASP A 35 8.11 5.29 0.28
CA ASP A 35 8.06 3.95 0.85
C ASP A 35 6.72 3.63 1.52
N SER A 36 6.13 4.59 2.23
CA SER A 36 4.80 4.45 2.84
C SER A 36 3.74 4.23 1.76
N LEU A 37 3.81 5.00 0.67
CA LEU A 37 2.89 4.91 -0.46
C LEU A 37 3.02 3.57 -1.22
N ASN A 38 4.25 3.08 -1.40
CA ASN A 38 4.51 1.78 -2.02
C ASN A 38 3.98 0.62 -1.15
N THR A 39 4.14 0.70 0.17
CA THR A 39 3.55 -0.27 1.11
C THR A 39 2.03 -0.22 1.04
N MET A 40 1.44 0.97 0.95
CA MET A 40 0.00 1.17 0.74
C MET A 40 -0.49 0.47 -0.54
N GLY A 41 0.17 0.65 -1.68
CA GLY A 41 -0.20 -0.03 -2.93
C GLY A 41 -0.08 -1.56 -2.85
N THR A 42 0.93 -2.05 -2.11
CA THR A 42 1.10 -3.48 -1.87
C THR A 42 -0.01 -4.04 -0.97
N LEU A 43 -0.43 -3.30 0.05
CA LEU A 43 -1.53 -3.67 0.94
C LEU A 43 -2.87 -3.68 0.20
N ALA A 44 -3.14 -2.70 -0.67
CA ALA A 44 -4.32 -2.68 -1.53
C ALA A 44 -4.38 -3.91 -2.46
N THR A 45 -3.25 -4.29 -3.05
CA THR A 45 -3.15 -5.50 -3.87
C THR A 45 -3.45 -6.76 -3.05
N THR A 46 -2.97 -6.80 -1.80
CA THR A 46 -3.21 -7.91 -0.88
C THR A 46 -4.70 -8.03 -0.54
N TYR A 47 -5.36 -6.91 -0.23
CA TYR A 47 -6.82 -6.88 0.00
C TYR A 47 -7.62 -7.34 -1.21
N LYS A 48 -7.20 -6.94 -2.43
CA LYS A 48 -7.84 -7.40 -3.67
C LYS A 48 -7.76 -8.93 -3.79
N GLN A 49 -6.61 -9.52 -3.50
CA GLN A 49 -6.42 -10.98 -3.55
C GLN A 49 -7.15 -11.72 -2.43
N LEU A 50 -7.42 -11.07 -1.29
CA LEU A 50 -8.25 -11.60 -0.20
C LEU A 50 -9.76 -11.49 -0.47
N GLY A 51 -10.17 -10.85 -1.58
CA GLY A 51 -11.57 -10.58 -1.89
C GLY A 51 -12.15 -9.36 -1.15
N GLN A 52 -11.33 -8.61 -0.42
CA GLN A 52 -11.72 -7.40 0.30
C GLN A 52 -11.66 -6.18 -0.63
N LEU A 53 -12.51 -6.16 -1.65
CA LEU A 53 -12.46 -5.16 -2.72
C LEU A 53 -12.69 -3.74 -2.22
N SER A 54 -13.63 -3.53 -1.28
CA SER A 54 -13.89 -2.19 -0.71
C SER A 54 -12.67 -1.61 -0.01
N SER A 55 -12.02 -2.39 0.86
CA SER A 55 -10.80 -1.95 1.54
C SER A 55 -9.63 -1.75 0.58
N ALA A 56 -9.54 -2.55 -0.49
CA ALA A 56 -8.53 -2.37 -1.53
C ALA A 56 -8.74 -1.05 -2.29
N GLU A 57 -9.98 -0.74 -2.65
CA GLU A 57 -10.34 0.47 -3.40
C GLU A 57 -10.11 1.74 -2.58
N GLU A 58 -10.56 1.77 -1.32
CA GLU A 58 -10.32 2.90 -0.42
C GLU A 58 -8.82 3.16 -0.27
N LEU A 59 -8.05 2.10 -0.01
CA LEU A 59 -6.61 2.24 0.22
C LEU A 59 -5.86 2.65 -1.06
N ALA A 60 -6.24 2.11 -2.22
CA ALA A 60 -5.65 2.50 -3.51
C ALA A 60 -5.98 3.96 -3.86
N THR A 61 -7.22 4.41 -3.59
CA THR A 61 -7.65 5.79 -3.82
C THR A 61 -6.85 6.77 -2.95
N VAL A 62 -6.72 6.46 -1.65
CA VAL A 62 -5.91 7.27 -0.73
C VAL A 62 -4.45 7.32 -1.17
N ALA A 63 -3.88 6.18 -1.58
CA ALA A 63 -2.51 6.12 -2.07
C ALA A 63 -2.33 6.98 -3.32
N LEU A 64 -3.27 6.93 -4.28
CA LEU A 64 -3.22 7.68 -5.54
C LEU A 64 -3.30 9.18 -5.29
N VAL A 65 -4.21 9.64 -4.44
CA VAL A 65 -4.34 11.06 -4.07
C VAL A 65 -3.04 11.57 -3.43
N LYS A 66 -2.45 10.79 -2.52
CA LYS A 66 -1.17 11.16 -1.88
C LYS A 66 0.00 11.12 -2.88
N TYR A 67 0.05 10.14 -3.77
CA TYR A 67 1.05 10.08 -4.85
C TYR A 67 0.98 11.32 -5.75
N GLN A 68 -0.22 11.74 -6.16
CA GLN A 68 -0.40 12.96 -6.95
C GLN A 68 0.03 14.22 -6.21
N LYS A 69 -0.14 14.27 -4.89
CA LYS A 69 0.29 15.40 -4.07
C LYS A 69 1.82 15.45 -3.92
N VAL A 70 2.47 14.31 -3.75
CA VAL A 70 3.92 14.20 -3.53
C VAL A 70 4.70 14.41 -4.82
N TYR A 71 4.26 13.82 -5.93
CA TYR A 71 4.98 13.85 -7.20
C TYR A 71 4.42 14.85 -8.22
N GLY A 72 3.31 15.52 -7.88
CA GLY A 72 2.57 16.38 -8.80
C GLY A 72 1.80 15.57 -9.85
N ARG A 73 0.93 16.26 -10.61
CA ARG A 73 0.15 15.69 -11.73
C ARG A 73 0.99 15.21 -12.93
N SER A 74 2.31 15.33 -12.87
CA SER A 74 3.22 15.07 -14.00
C SER A 74 3.99 13.75 -13.90
N HIS A 75 3.72 12.93 -12.88
CA HIS A 75 4.47 11.68 -12.68
C HIS A 75 3.93 10.56 -13.60
N PRO A 76 4.77 9.90 -14.41
CA PRO A 76 4.37 8.99 -15.49
C PRO A 76 3.78 7.63 -15.04
N ALA A 77 3.24 7.55 -13.82
CA ALA A 77 2.62 6.36 -13.25
C ALA A 77 1.13 6.53 -12.89
N THR A 78 0.53 7.68 -13.19
CA THR A 78 -0.93 7.87 -13.27
C THR A 78 -1.37 7.81 -14.72
#